data_AF-A0A7C5WMF6-F1
#
_entry.id   AF-A0A7C5WMF6-F1
#
_cell.length_a   1.000
_cell.length_b   1.000
_cell.length_c   1.000
_cell.angle_alpha   90.00
_cell.angle_beta   90.00
_cell.angle_gamma   90.00
#
_symmetry.space_group_name_H-M   'P 1'
#
loop_
_entity.id
_entity.type
_entity.pdbx_description
1 polymer ?
#
loop_
_entity_poly.entity_id
_entity_poly.type
_entity_poly.pdbx_seq_one_letter_code
_entity_poly.pdbx_strand_id
1 'polypeptide(L)'
;MHELSIATSLVSLVGDALESAGATGTVETVRVKVGALSGVVIEALEFAWDVAAEGTCCEGARLGIERVPAVVRCGECGAET
;
A
#
# COMPACT_ATOMS: atom_id res chain seq x y z
N MET A 1 -12.83 3.98 10.03
CA MET A 1 -11.74 2.98 9.94
C MET A 1 -10.56 3.62 9.24
N HIS A 2 -9.34 3.45 9.73
CA HIS A 2 -8.17 4.12 9.18
C HIS A 2 -7.58 3.37 7.97
N GLU A 3 -7.76 2.05 7.91
CA GLU A 3 -7.31 1.17 6.83
C GLU A 3 -8.06 1.42 5.51
N LEU A 4 -9.35 1.74 5.57
CA LEU A 4 -10.10 2.15 4.38
C LEU A 4 -9.54 3.43 3.78
N SER A 5 -9.18 4.41 4.61
CA SER A 5 -8.53 5.62 4.11
C SER A 5 -7.19 5.31 3.45
N ILE A 6 -6.39 4.39 4.02
CA ILE A 6 -5.12 3.96 3.44
C ILE A 6 -5.36 3.28 2.08
N ALA A 7 -6.30 2.33 2.02
CA ALA A 7 -6.64 1.62 0.79
C ALA A 7 -7.12 2.57 -0.32
N THR A 8 -8.03 3.50 -0.01
CA THR A 8 -8.50 4.51 -0.97
C THR A 8 -7.34 5.40 -1.45
N SER A 9 -6.44 5.83 -0.57
CA SER A 9 -5.25 6.59 -0.98
C SER A 9 -4.33 5.79 -1.89
N LEU A 10 -4.16 4.48 -1.66
CA LEU A 10 -3.38 3.62 -2.55
C LEU A 10 -4.02 3.53 -3.94
N VAL A 11 -5.34 3.35 -4.03
CA VAL A 11 -6.05 3.31 -5.32
C VAL A 11 -5.91 4.62 -6.08
N SER A 12 -6.04 5.78 -5.40
CA SER A 12 -5.81 7.09 -6.00
C SER A 12 -4.38 7.23 -6.55
N LEU A 13 -3.38 6.86 -5.75
CA LEU A 13 -1.97 6.91 -6.17
C LEU A 13 -1.69 6.05 -7.42
N VAL A 14 -2.34 4.89 -7.52
CA VAL A 14 -2.22 4.03 -8.71
C VAL A 14 -2.85 4.68 -9.93
N GLY A 15 -4.04 5.29 -9.78
CA GLY A 15 -4.69 6.05 -10.85
C GLY A 15 -3.81 7.20 -11.36
N ASP A 16 -3.27 8.01 -10.45
CA ASP A 16 -2.38 9.13 -10.78
C ASP A 16 -1.10 8.66 -11.50
N ALA A 17 -0.56 7.51 -11.09
CA ALA A 17 0.61 6.90 -11.71
C ALA A 17 0.33 6.41 -13.14
N LEU A 18 -0.84 5.81 -13.39
CA LEU A 18 -1.26 5.40 -14.73
C LEU A 18 -1.43 6.61 -15.65
N GLU A 19 -2.12 7.65 -15.19
CA GLU A 19 -2.30 8.89 -15.94
C GLU A 19 -0.96 9.54 -16.30
N SER A 20 -0.06 9.65 -15.31
CA SER A 20 1.28 10.20 -15.50
C SER A 20 2.13 9.39 -16.49
N ALA A 21 1.90 8.08 -16.56
CA ALA A 21 2.57 7.20 -17.51
C ALA A 21 1.92 7.19 -18.91
N GLY A 22 0.77 7.87 -19.08
CA GLY A 22 -0.04 7.75 -20.29
C GLY A 22 -0.56 6.33 -20.53
N ALA A 23 -0.60 5.50 -19.47
CA ALA A 23 -1.04 4.12 -19.53
C ALA A 23 -2.56 4.05 -19.33
N THR A 24 -3.19 3.17 -20.09
CA THR A 24 -4.62 2.87 -19.94
C THR A 24 -4.79 1.39 -19.64
N GLY A 25 -5.78 1.05 -18.81
CA GLY A 25 -6.10 -0.34 -18.50
C GLY A 25 -6.28 -0.60 -17.00
N THR A 26 -6.33 -1.89 -16.68
CA THR A 26 -6.50 -2.40 -15.32
C THR A 26 -5.17 -2.83 -14.72
N VAL A 27 -5.08 -2.79 -13.40
CA VAL A 27 -3.91 -3.19 -12.64
C VAL A 27 -4.09 -4.64 -12.17
N GLU A 28 -3.12 -5.50 -12.44
CA GLU A 28 -3.18 -6.89 -11.98
C GLU A 28 -2.71 -7.05 -10.53
N THR A 29 -1.74 -6.24 -10.09
CA THR A 29 -1.15 -6.35 -8.76
C THR A 29 -0.56 -5.03 -8.30
N VAL A 30 -0.85 -4.66 -7.05
CA VAL A 30 -0.22 -3.56 -6.33
C VAL A 30 0.61 -4.16 -5.20
N ARG A 31 1.91 -3.83 -5.12
CA ARG A 31 2.78 -4.32 -4.05
C ARG A 31 3.14 -3.19 -3.11
N VAL A 32 2.91 -3.40 -1.81
CA VAL A 32 3.22 -2.43 -0.76
C VAL A 32 4.11 -3.05 0.29
N LYS A 33 4.96 -2.22 0.88
CA LYS A 33 5.77 -2.57 2.05
C LYS A 33 5.11 -2.00 3.29
N VAL A 34 4.81 -2.85 4.26
CA VAL A 34 4.20 -2.44 5.54
C VAL A 34 5.24 -2.62 6.64
N GLY A 35 5.71 -1.51 7.20
CA GLY A 35 6.69 -1.52 8.27
C GLY A 35 6.08 -2.00 9.60
N ALA A 36 6.86 -2.74 10.40
CA ALA A 36 6.43 -3.27 11.69
C ALA A 36 5.95 -2.20 12.69
N LEU A 37 6.39 -0.94 12.54
CA LEU A 37 5.99 0.19 13.39
C LEU A 37 4.91 1.10 12.77
N SER A 38 4.34 0.73 11.61
CA SER A 38 3.34 1.55 10.91
C SER A 38 1.98 1.61 11.62
N GLY A 39 1.69 0.67 12.52
CA GLY A 39 0.38 0.54 13.17
C GLY A 39 -0.74 0.00 12.27
N VAL A 40 -0.42 -0.35 11.02
CA VAL A 40 -1.39 -0.88 10.05
C VAL A 40 -1.77 -2.30 10.40
N VAL A 41 -3.08 -2.56 10.50
CA VAL A 41 -3.61 -3.92 10.63
C VAL A 41 -3.78 -4.51 9.22
N ILE A 42 -2.90 -5.46 8.88
CA ILE A 42 -2.78 -6.00 7.52
C ILE A 42 -4.08 -6.65 7.05
N GLU A 43 -4.69 -7.45 7.90
CA GLU A 43 -5.93 -8.16 7.60
C GLU A 43 -7.09 -7.18 7.34
N ALA A 44 -7.12 -6.06 8.05
CA ALA A 44 -8.11 -5.00 7.84
C ALA A 44 -7.80 -4.18 6.57
N LEU A 45 -6.52 -3.99 6.24
CA LEU A 45 -6.11 -3.34 5.00
C LEU A 45 -6.46 -4.20 3.78
N GLU A 46 -6.23 -5.51 3.84
CA GLU A 46 -6.62 -6.46 2.77
C GLU A 46 -8.12 -6.44 2.54
N PHE A 47 -8.92 -6.48 3.61
CA PHE A 47 -10.37 -6.34 3.49
C PHE A 47 -10.79 -4.98 2.90
N ALA A 48 -10.17 -3.90 3.38
CA ALA A 48 -10.48 -2.56 2.92
C ALA A 48 -10.04 -2.31 1.46
N TRP A 49 -9.02 -3.02 0.99
CA TRP A 49 -8.53 -2.96 -0.39
C TRP A 49 -9.60 -3.39 -1.38
N ASP A 50 -10.23 -4.54 -1.15
CA ASP A 50 -11.26 -5.07 -2.05
C ASP A 50 -12.43 -4.08 -2.18
N VAL A 51 -12.83 -3.45 -1.08
CA VAL A 51 -13.89 -2.42 -1.07
C VAL A 51 -13.45 -1.12 -1.75
N ALA A 52 -12.21 -0.68 -1.53
CA ALA A 52 -11.70 0.56 -2.13
C ALA A 52 -11.40 0.43 -3.63
N ALA A 53 -11.09 -0.78 -4.10
CA ALA A 53 -10.72 -1.06 -5.47
C ALA A 53 -11.92 -1.18 -6.43
N GLU A 54 -13.11 -1.48 -5.90
CA GLU A 54 -14.34 -1.65 -6.69
C GLU A 54 -14.65 -0.42 -7.57
N GLY A 55 -14.93 -0.64 -8.86
CA GLY A 55 -15.24 0.42 -9.82
C GLY A 55 -14.03 1.26 -10.24
N THR A 56 -12.80 0.84 -9.93
CA THR A 56 -11.57 1.58 -10.26
C THR A 56 -10.64 0.79 -11.18
N CYS A 57 -9.53 1.40 -11.60
CA CYS A 57 -8.47 0.70 -12.34
C CYS A 57 -7.84 -0.47 -11.55
N CYS A 58 -8.06 -0.52 -10.23
CA CYS A 58 -7.57 -1.57 -9.34
C CYS A 58 -8.60 -2.67 -9.10
N GLU A 59 -9.79 -2.64 -9.71
CA GLU A 59 -10.81 -3.66 -9.48
C GLU A 59 -10.27 -5.06 -9.84
N GLY A 60 -10.34 -5.98 -8.87
CA GLY A 60 -9.78 -7.33 -9.00
C GLY A 60 -8.24 -7.42 -8.90
N ALA A 61 -7.55 -6.31 -8.69
CA ALA A 61 -6.10 -6.29 -8.50
C ALA A 61 -5.71 -6.95 -7.17
N ARG A 62 -4.64 -7.76 -7.19
CA ARG A 62 -4.09 -8.33 -5.96
C ARG A 62 -3.31 -7.28 -5.17
N LEU A 63 -3.57 -7.17 -3.86
CA LEU A 63 -2.70 -6.45 -2.94
C LEU A 63 -1.62 -7.39 -2.40
N GLY A 64 -0.38 -7.21 -2.85
CA GLY A 64 0.78 -7.93 -2.33
C GLY A 64 1.45 -7.17 -1.18
N ILE A 65 1.45 -7.74 0.02
CA ILE A 65 2.02 -7.10 1.21
C ILE A 65 3.34 -7.75 1.62
N GLU A 66 4.40 -6.95 1.66
CA GLU A 66 5.69 -7.32 2.24
C GLU A 66 5.83 -6.68 3.63
N ARG A 67 5.94 -7.50 4.69
CA ARG A 67 6.20 -7.02 6.05
C ARG A 67 7.68 -6.68 6.20
N VAL A 68 7.97 -5.44 6.58
CA VAL A 68 9.35 -4.95 6.75
C VAL A 68 9.67 -4.80 8.24
N PRO A 69 10.77 -5.39 8.74
CA PRO A 69 11.14 -5.27 10.15
C PRO A 69 11.47 -3.82 10.52
N ALA A 70 11.32 -3.51 11.80
CA ALA A 70 11.82 -2.25 12.34
C ALA A 70 13.35 -2.26 12.36
N VAL A 71 13.96 -1.16 11.97
CA VAL A 71 15.40 -0.91 12.13
C VAL A 71 15.56 0.41 12.86
N VAL A 72 16.38 0.41 13.91
CA VAL A 72 16.70 1.61 14.69
C VAL A 72 18.14 2.00 14.40
N ARG A 73 18.37 3.25 14.04
CA ARG A 73 19.70 3.83 13.85
C ARG A 73 20.06 4.73 15.03
N CYS A 74 21.21 4.48 15.66
CA CYS A 74 21.74 5.37 16.69
C CYS A 74 22.17 6.70 16.08
N GLY A 75 21.64 7.82 16.60
CA GLY A 75 22.01 9.16 16.13
C GLY A 75 23.45 9.58 16.45
N GLU A 76 24.10 8.93 17.42
CA GLU A 76 25.46 9.25 17.86
C GLU A 76 26.53 8.47 17.09
N CYS A 77 26.38 7.16 16.97
CA CYS A 77 27.39 6.28 16.36
C CYS A 77 27.00 5.71 14.99
N GLY A 78 25.76 5.92 14.54
CA GLY A 78 25.28 5.43 13.25
C GLY A 78 25.04 3.91 13.16
N ALA A 79 25.24 3.16 14.26
CA ALA A 79 24.94 1.73 14.31
C ALA A 79 23.43 1.47 14.11
N GLU A 80 23.10 0.36 13.43
CA GLU A 80 21.73 -0.07 13.13
C GLU A 80 21.43 -1.42 13.82
N THR A 81 20.23 -1.59 14.35
CA THR A 81 19.71 -2.86 14.91
C THR A 81 18.23 -3.06 14.63
#